data_AF-A0A924BYU9-F1
#
_entry.id   AF-A0A924BYU9-F1
#
_cell.length_a   1.000
_cell.length_b   1.000
_cell.length_c   1.000
_cell.angle_alpha   90.00
_cell.angle_beta   90.00
_cell.angle_gamma   90.00
#
_symmetry.space_group_name_H-M   'P 1'
#
loop_
_entity.id
_entity.type
_entity.pdbx_description
1 polymer ?
#
loop_
_entity_poly.entity_id
_entity_poly.type
_entity_poly.pdbx_seq_one_letter_code
_entity_poly.pdbx_strand_id
1 'polypeptide(L)'
;MPDISIRINALIAYLFLGPIMLLAKSSTPLADPYVRGHARRASLIITIGAIIFSLYRLVHPYLGFGIFGISIDIIIVTSIVSITLLALIAGAYQAYHGISANETSWRSIALPASTLTEGAYSDEDGIRIIASFIPWIGIIIASKYPRRETLIGRKVGSLFALLVLTSIVFLSGSTTTLTLIVTLAYIGLIVATAVQLFGASRFLDFSFYRLIPTYAELESHIQTSLMSIYDFCRIAFGGVKGVDYQTRYTQILSNNTVIKSSTVPYFAPIWIVGLPVANIITLPSLWQSQYREYTPFILQGLALTLITILIVWTRGLASQMGLYLLFPILTLIVESRTNTNTRAPITSIAVDLYSLFTLGKQKITEIKTNGEEKVGYSYEVNE
;
A
#
# COMPACT_ATOMS: atom_id res chain seq x y z
N MET A 1 27.72 2.15 11.62
CA MET A 1 26.37 1.90 11.06
C MET A 1 25.81 3.25 10.63
N PRO A 2 25.33 3.43 9.38
CA PRO A 2 24.90 4.74 8.87
C PRO A 2 23.69 5.29 9.64
N ASP A 3 23.46 6.61 9.60
CA ASP A 3 22.24 7.20 10.14
C ASP A 3 20.99 6.70 9.37
N ILE A 4 19.82 6.69 10.02
CA ILE A 4 18.57 6.16 9.44
C ILE A 4 18.16 6.92 8.18
N SER A 5 18.40 8.24 8.16
CA SER A 5 18.14 9.10 7.01
C SER A 5 18.96 8.69 5.78
N ILE A 6 20.24 8.35 5.98
CA ILE A 6 21.17 7.86 4.95
C ILE A 6 20.75 6.46 4.46
N ARG A 7 20.28 5.58 5.35
CA ARG A 7 19.78 4.25 4.99
C ARG A 7 18.49 4.31 4.16
N ILE A 8 17.59 5.22 4.51
CA ILE A 8 16.36 5.46 3.74
C ILE A 8 16.70 5.98 2.33
N ASN A 9 17.62 6.95 2.23
CA ASN A 9 18.09 7.43 0.93
C ASN A 9 18.71 6.31 0.07
N ALA A 10 19.50 5.43 0.69
CA ALA A 10 20.06 4.25 0.00
C ALA A 10 18.99 3.24 -0.44
N LEU A 11 17.92 3.05 0.34
CA LEU A 11 16.79 2.19 -0.02
C LEU A 11 16.03 2.74 -1.23
N ILE A 12 15.81 4.06 -1.28
CA ILE A 12 15.09 4.74 -2.37
C ILE A 12 15.75 4.47 -3.74
N ALA A 13 17.06 4.25 -3.77
CA ALA A 13 17.78 3.90 -5.00
C ALA A 13 17.22 2.65 -5.70
N TYR A 14 16.68 1.69 -4.94
CA TYR A 14 16.12 0.44 -5.48
C TYR A 14 14.68 0.59 -5.99
N LEU A 15 14.04 1.76 -5.82
CA LEU A 15 12.75 2.10 -6.43
C LEU A 15 12.90 2.64 -7.86
N PHE A 16 13.79 2.04 -8.66
CA PHE A 16 14.15 2.47 -10.01
C PHE A 16 14.83 3.85 -10.11
N LEU A 17 15.19 4.48 -8.99
CA LEU A 17 15.80 5.82 -8.96
C LEU A 17 17.33 5.80 -8.93
N GLY A 18 17.96 4.62 -8.81
CA GLY A 18 19.42 4.46 -8.78
C GLY A 18 20.18 5.26 -9.84
N PRO A 19 19.81 5.18 -11.14
CA PRO A 19 20.51 5.91 -12.20
C PRO A 19 20.46 7.43 -12.01
N ILE A 20 19.32 7.96 -11.55
CA ILE A 20 19.12 9.39 -11.33
C ILE A 20 19.90 9.85 -10.08
N MET A 21 19.95 9.01 -9.04
CA MET A 21 20.72 9.29 -7.83
C MET A 21 22.23 9.39 -8.08
N LEU A 22 22.76 8.71 -9.10
CA LEU A 22 24.17 8.86 -9.50
C LEU A 22 24.48 10.23 -10.11
N LEU A 23 23.46 10.95 -10.58
CA LEU A 23 23.58 12.30 -11.15
C LEU A 23 23.44 13.41 -10.10
N ALA A 24 23.18 13.06 -8.83
CA ALA A 24 22.98 14.04 -7.76
C ALA A 24 24.26 14.87 -7.48
N LYS A 25 24.07 16.17 -7.25
CA LYS A 25 25.15 17.12 -6.92
C LYS A 25 25.90 16.68 -5.65
N SER A 26 27.21 16.91 -5.62
CA SER A 26 28.13 16.49 -4.55
C SER A 26 27.82 17.08 -3.17
N SER A 27 27.07 18.19 -3.09
CA SER A 27 26.69 18.86 -1.85
C SER A 27 25.40 18.33 -1.22
N THR A 28 24.79 17.28 -1.78
CA THR A 28 23.51 16.72 -1.29
C THR A 28 23.71 15.49 -0.41
N PRO A 29 22.75 15.15 0.49
CA PRO A 29 22.77 13.89 1.25
C PRO A 29 22.79 12.62 0.37
N LEU A 30 22.46 12.75 -0.91
CA LEU A 30 22.49 11.68 -1.91
C LEU A 30 23.91 11.38 -2.41
N ALA A 31 24.86 12.31 -2.18
CA ALA A 31 26.26 12.13 -2.51
C ALA A 31 27.04 11.30 -1.48
N ASP A 32 26.40 10.91 -0.38
CA ASP A 32 27.00 10.06 0.65
C ASP A 32 27.55 8.75 0.03
N PRO A 33 28.77 8.31 0.41
CA PRO A 33 29.40 7.11 -0.15
C PRO A 33 28.54 5.84 -0.01
N TYR A 34 27.80 5.69 1.09
CA TYR A 34 26.90 4.56 1.33
C TYR A 34 25.73 4.58 0.33
N VAL A 35 25.11 5.75 0.15
CA VAL A 35 24.01 5.94 -0.81
C VAL A 35 24.48 5.71 -2.24
N ARG A 36 25.67 6.22 -2.61
CA ARG A 36 26.28 6.01 -3.94
C ARG A 36 26.60 4.54 -4.21
N GLY A 37 27.05 3.80 -3.21
CA GLY A 37 27.28 2.35 -3.33
C GLY A 37 26.00 1.59 -3.70
N HIS A 38 24.92 1.85 -2.97
CA HIS A 38 23.60 1.26 -3.26
C HIS A 38 22.99 1.76 -4.57
N ALA A 39 23.17 3.03 -4.92
CA ALA A 39 22.72 3.57 -6.21
C ALA A 39 23.43 2.94 -7.41
N ARG A 40 24.75 2.67 -7.33
CA ARG A 40 25.47 1.94 -8.37
C ARG A 40 24.94 0.52 -8.52
N ARG A 41 24.73 -0.19 -7.41
CA ARG A 41 24.20 -1.55 -7.44
C ARG A 41 22.77 -1.61 -7.99
N ALA A 42 21.90 -0.71 -7.56
CA ALA A 42 20.54 -0.59 -8.09
C ALA A 42 20.56 -0.29 -9.61
N SER A 43 21.39 0.67 -10.05
CA SER A 43 21.56 1.00 -11.46
C SER A 43 22.05 -0.19 -12.28
N LEU A 44 22.98 -0.97 -11.74
CA LEU A 44 23.48 -2.18 -12.38
C LEU A 44 22.39 -3.24 -12.53
N ILE A 45 21.59 -3.50 -11.48
CA ILE A 45 20.45 -4.44 -11.54
C ILE A 45 19.45 -4.00 -12.62
N ILE A 46 19.09 -2.71 -12.64
CA ILE A 46 18.16 -2.14 -13.63
C ILE A 46 18.74 -2.27 -15.05
N THR A 47 20.03 -1.97 -15.23
CA THR A 47 20.69 -2.03 -16.53
C THR A 47 20.77 -3.47 -17.05
N ILE A 48 21.12 -4.43 -16.19
CA ILE A 48 21.13 -5.86 -16.56
C ILE A 48 19.71 -6.32 -16.92
N GLY A 49 18.71 -5.98 -16.10
CA GLY A 49 17.31 -6.30 -16.39
C GLY A 49 16.85 -5.73 -17.74
N ALA A 50 17.21 -4.47 -18.03
CA ALA A 50 16.91 -3.82 -19.30
C ALA A 50 17.61 -4.51 -20.49
N ILE A 51 18.90 -4.86 -20.37
CA ILE A 51 19.65 -5.59 -21.40
C ILE A 51 19.02 -6.95 -21.68
N ILE A 52 18.71 -7.73 -20.64
CA ILE A 52 18.07 -9.04 -20.78
C ILE A 52 16.70 -8.90 -21.45
N PHE A 53 15.92 -7.89 -21.07
CA PHE A 53 14.63 -7.60 -21.69
C PHE A 53 14.76 -7.20 -23.17
N SER A 54 15.76 -6.38 -23.52
CA SER A 54 16.05 -6.01 -24.91
C SER A 54 16.47 -7.22 -25.75
N LEU A 55 17.33 -8.09 -25.22
CA LEU A 55 17.72 -9.34 -25.88
C LEU A 55 16.51 -10.27 -26.07
N TYR A 56 15.66 -10.39 -25.06
CA TYR A 56 14.41 -11.14 -25.17
C TYR A 56 13.54 -10.62 -26.32
N ARG A 57 13.40 -9.29 -26.48
CA ARG A 57 12.59 -8.70 -27.56
C ARG A 57 13.10 -9.07 -28.96
N LEU A 58 14.40 -9.31 -29.12
CA LEU A 58 14.99 -9.77 -30.38
C LEU A 58 14.67 -11.25 -30.67
N VAL A 59 14.56 -12.06 -29.62
CA VAL A 59 14.30 -13.51 -29.72
C VAL A 59 12.80 -13.84 -29.71
N HIS A 60 11.96 -12.93 -29.20
CA HIS A 60 10.50 -13.06 -29.10
C HIS A 60 9.81 -13.56 -30.39
N PRO A 61 10.14 -13.06 -31.60
CA PRO A 61 9.52 -13.55 -32.85
C PRO A 61 9.74 -15.05 -33.11
N TYR A 62 10.73 -15.66 -32.47
CA TYR A 62 11.08 -17.08 -32.61
C TYR A 62 10.52 -17.96 -31.47
N LEU A 63 9.84 -17.37 -30.50
CA LEU A 63 9.28 -18.04 -29.31
C LEU A 63 7.76 -18.17 -29.44
N GLY A 64 7.30 -19.06 -30.33
CA GLY A 64 5.88 -19.22 -30.69
C GLY A 64 5.18 -20.44 -30.11
N PHE A 65 5.68 -21.06 -29.03
CA PHE A 65 5.09 -22.27 -28.44
C PHE A 65 4.73 -22.08 -26.97
N GLY A 66 3.73 -22.83 -26.50
CA GLY A 66 3.27 -22.81 -25.11
C GLY A 66 3.45 -24.16 -24.43
N ILE A 67 3.61 -24.15 -23.11
CA ILE A 67 3.66 -25.33 -22.26
C ILE A 67 2.46 -25.26 -21.32
N PHE A 68 1.62 -26.30 -21.30
CA PHE A 68 0.38 -26.34 -20.49
C PHE A 68 -0.58 -25.16 -20.72
N GLY A 69 -0.68 -24.66 -21.96
CA GLY A 69 -1.56 -23.54 -22.31
C GLY A 69 -1.03 -22.17 -21.88
N ILE A 70 0.14 -22.10 -21.24
CA ILE A 70 0.85 -20.85 -20.95
C ILE A 70 1.86 -20.63 -22.07
N SER A 71 1.78 -19.48 -22.71
CA SER A 71 2.71 -19.12 -23.77
C SER A 71 4.11 -18.83 -23.17
N ILE A 72 5.16 -19.34 -23.80
CA ILE A 72 6.51 -19.33 -23.21
C ILE A 72 7.08 -17.91 -23.08
N ASP A 73 6.63 -16.99 -23.94
CA ASP A 73 6.88 -15.55 -23.88
C ASP A 73 6.43 -14.98 -22.51
N ILE A 74 5.25 -15.35 -22.03
CA ILE A 74 4.72 -14.91 -20.72
C ILE A 74 5.60 -15.44 -19.59
N ILE A 75 6.01 -16.71 -19.66
CA ILE A 75 6.88 -17.32 -18.65
C ILE A 75 8.21 -16.57 -18.59
N ILE A 76 8.85 -16.36 -19.75
CA ILE A 76 10.15 -15.71 -19.83
C ILE A 76 10.08 -14.26 -19.34
N VAL A 77 9.09 -13.47 -19.80
CA VAL A 77 8.92 -12.08 -19.34
C VAL A 77 8.67 -12.03 -17.84
N THR A 78 7.79 -12.90 -17.33
CA THR A 78 7.48 -12.97 -15.90
C THR A 78 8.72 -13.31 -15.09
N SER A 79 9.56 -14.25 -15.55
CA SER A 79 10.82 -14.59 -14.91
C SER A 79 11.82 -13.42 -14.90
N ILE A 80 12.01 -12.73 -16.04
CA ILE A 80 12.91 -11.57 -16.13
C ILE A 80 12.48 -10.48 -15.15
N VAL A 81 11.18 -10.13 -15.14
CA VAL A 81 10.62 -9.12 -14.24
C VAL A 81 10.76 -9.56 -12.78
N SER A 82 10.41 -10.82 -12.46
CA SER A 82 10.44 -11.34 -11.10
C SER A 82 11.86 -11.38 -10.54
N ILE A 83 12.85 -11.86 -11.30
CA ILE A 83 14.25 -11.91 -10.88
C ILE A 83 14.79 -10.50 -10.65
N THR A 84 14.49 -9.57 -11.57
CA THR A 84 14.91 -8.17 -11.44
C THR A 84 14.29 -7.53 -10.19
N LEU A 85 13.00 -7.74 -9.96
CA LEU A 85 12.28 -7.22 -8.80
C LEU A 85 12.81 -7.82 -7.49
N LEU A 86 13.04 -9.13 -7.43
CA LEU A 86 13.61 -9.80 -6.26
C LEU A 86 15.01 -9.29 -5.94
N ALA A 87 15.85 -9.06 -6.97
CA ALA A 87 17.17 -8.46 -6.79
C ALA A 87 17.11 -7.04 -6.24
N LEU A 88 16.15 -6.22 -6.70
CA LEU A 88 15.91 -4.88 -6.17
C LEU A 88 15.41 -4.90 -4.72
N ILE A 89 14.45 -5.78 -4.39
CA ILE A 89 13.93 -5.94 -3.02
C ILE A 89 15.03 -6.41 -2.07
N ALA A 90 15.85 -7.38 -2.49
CA ALA A 90 16.97 -7.85 -1.69
C ALA A 90 18.00 -6.73 -1.43
N GLY A 91 18.29 -5.91 -2.44
CA GLY A 91 19.14 -4.73 -2.29
C GLY A 91 18.56 -3.66 -1.36
N ALA A 92 17.26 -3.40 -1.47
CA ALA A 92 16.52 -2.49 -0.58
C ALA A 92 16.57 -2.95 0.88
N TYR A 93 16.39 -4.26 1.12
CA TYR A 93 16.50 -4.86 2.45
C TYR A 93 17.90 -4.64 3.05
N GLN A 94 18.95 -4.87 2.27
CA GLN A 94 20.33 -4.63 2.70
C GLN A 94 20.58 -3.16 3.05
N ALA A 95 20.12 -2.24 2.19
CA ALA A 95 20.27 -0.80 2.40
C ALA A 95 19.61 -0.33 3.71
N TYR A 96 18.41 -0.83 4.02
CA TYR A 96 17.69 -0.51 5.26
C TYR A 96 18.41 -1.01 6.52
N HIS A 97 18.99 -2.20 6.45
CA HIS A 97 19.68 -2.82 7.59
C HIS A 97 21.11 -2.32 7.81
N GLY A 98 21.58 -1.36 7.00
CA GLY A 98 22.94 -0.83 7.13
C GLY A 98 24.01 -1.77 6.54
N ILE A 99 23.61 -2.77 5.75
CA ILE A 99 24.50 -3.75 5.13
C ILE A 99 25.10 -3.12 3.87
N SER A 100 26.41 -3.21 3.72
CA SER A 100 27.08 -2.60 2.58
C SER A 100 26.63 -3.25 1.26
N ALA A 101 26.64 -2.47 0.18
CA ALA A 101 26.24 -2.94 -1.14
C ALA A 101 27.09 -4.11 -1.69
N ASN A 102 28.20 -4.48 -1.05
CA ASN A 102 29.06 -5.59 -1.48
C ASN A 102 28.96 -6.84 -0.58
N GLU A 103 28.21 -6.78 0.54
CA GLU A 103 28.09 -7.92 1.45
C GLU A 103 26.91 -8.83 1.06
N THR A 104 27.22 -10.12 0.86
CA THR A 104 26.24 -11.19 0.63
C THR A 104 26.04 -12.00 1.92
N SER A 105 25.44 -11.40 2.96
CA SER A 105 25.05 -12.16 4.15
C SER A 105 23.56 -12.47 4.12
N TRP A 106 23.21 -13.68 3.67
CA TRP A 106 21.87 -14.24 3.86
C TRP A 106 21.81 -14.79 5.30
N ARG A 107 21.35 -13.98 6.24
CA ARG A 107 21.15 -14.45 7.62
C ARG A 107 20.01 -15.46 7.65
N SER A 108 20.23 -16.58 8.33
CA SER A 108 19.22 -17.58 8.64
C SER A 108 18.08 -16.94 9.44
N ILE A 109 16.85 -17.06 8.93
CA ILE A 109 15.64 -16.60 9.63
C ILE A 109 15.37 -17.61 10.76
N ALA A 110 15.67 -17.22 12.00
CA ALA A 110 15.25 -17.98 13.17
C ALA A 110 13.73 -17.82 13.35
N LEU A 111 13.01 -18.93 13.46
CA LEU A 111 11.58 -18.93 13.75
C LEU A 111 11.36 -18.52 15.21
N PRO A 112 10.46 -17.56 15.50
CA PRO A 112 10.18 -17.13 16.87
C PRO A 112 9.48 -18.24 17.68
N ALA A 113 9.71 -18.24 19.00
CA ALA A 113 9.08 -19.16 19.92
C ALA A 113 7.57 -18.88 20.06
N SER A 114 6.74 -19.94 20.12
CA SER A 114 5.30 -19.83 20.23
C SER A 114 4.89 -19.15 21.55
N THR A 115 4.11 -18.07 21.48
CA THR A 115 3.65 -17.33 22.67
C THR A 115 2.30 -17.81 23.23
N LEU A 116 1.71 -18.87 22.67
CA LEU A 116 0.38 -19.35 23.07
C LEU A 116 0.48 -20.50 24.06
N THR A 117 -0.15 -20.34 25.22
CA THR A 117 -0.36 -21.40 26.22
C THR A 117 -1.63 -22.18 25.90
N GLU A 118 -1.64 -23.47 26.23
CA GLU A 118 -2.81 -24.35 26.12
C GLU A 118 -3.99 -23.74 26.92
N GLY A 119 -5.18 -23.66 26.31
CA GLY A 119 -6.36 -23.04 26.94
C GLY A 119 -6.45 -21.51 26.88
N ALA A 120 -5.63 -20.84 26.06
CA ALA A 120 -5.65 -19.37 25.94
C ALA A 120 -6.95 -18.78 25.35
N TYR A 121 -7.75 -19.57 24.63
CA TYR A 121 -9.00 -19.13 24.00
C TYR A 121 -10.15 -20.11 24.28
N SER A 122 -11.36 -19.57 24.45
CA SER A 122 -12.59 -20.36 24.41
C SER A 122 -12.91 -20.81 22.98
N ASP A 123 -13.72 -21.87 22.83
CA ASP A 123 -14.16 -22.34 21.51
C ASP A 123 -14.88 -21.25 20.71
N GLU A 124 -15.69 -20.44 21.39
CA GLU A 124 -16.38 -19.30 20.77
C GLU A 124 -15.39 -18.27 20.24
N ASP A 125 -14.31 -18.01 20.97
CA ASP A 125 -13.24 -17.12 20.54
C ASP A 125 -12.43 -17.73 19.39
N GLY A 126 -12.18 -19.04 19.39
CA GLY A 126 -11.55 -19.76 18.28
C GLY A 126 -12.36 -19.63 16.98
N ILE A 127 -13.68 -19.81 17.05
CA ILE A 127 -14.58 -19.64 15.91
C ILE A 127 -14.56 -18.20 15.40
N ARG A 128 -14.61 -17.21 16.31
CA ARG A 128 -14.53 -15.77 15.94
C ARG A 128 -13.19 -15.44 15.26
N ILE A 129 -12.08 -16.00 15.75
CA ILE A 129 -10.76 -15.80 15.15
C ILE A 129 -10.75 -16.40 13.74
N ILE A 130 -11.18 -17.65 13.54
CA ILE A 130 -11.20 -18.27 12.20
C ILE A 130 -12.14 -17.53 11.25
N ALA A 131 -13.34 -17.16 11.71
CA ALA A 131 -14.29 -16.38 10.92
C ALA A 131 -13.71 -15.02 10.49
N SER A 132 -12.79 -14.46 11.29
CA SER A 132 -12.11 -13.21 10.93
C SER A 132 -11.16 -13.34 9.74
N PHE A 133 -10.67 -14.54 9.43
CA PHE A 133 -9.87 -14.77 8.22
C PHE A 133 -10.76 -14.77 6.97
N ILE A 134 -12.03 -15.15 7.05
CA ILE A 134 -12.88 -15.20 5.86
C ILE A 134 -13.05 -13.78 5.27
N PRO A 135 -12.75 -13.56 3.97
CA PRO A 135 -12.89 -12.24 3.36
C PRO A 135 -14.31 -11.70 3.55
N TRP A 136 -14.45 -10.38 3.68
CA TRP A 136 -15.73 -9.68 3.91
C TRP A 136 -16.34 -9.92 5.30
N ILE A 137 -16.55 -11.19 5.66
CA ILE A 137 -17.04 -11.61 6.98
C ILE A 137 -16.09 -11.12 8.06
N GLY A 138 -14.78 -11.21 7.83
CA GLY A 138 -13.77 -10.78 8.78
C GLY A 138 -13.76 -9.28 9.06
N ILE A 139 -14.22 -8.45 8.11
CA ILE A 139 -14.40 -7.02 8.35
C ILE A 139 -15.50 -6.80 9.40
N ILE A 140 -16.60 -7.54 9.30
CA ILE A 140 -17.73 -7.47 10.23
C ILE A 140 -17.33 -8.02 11.61
N ILE A 141 -16.72 -9.21 11.63
CA ILE A 141 -16.35 -9.91 12.88
C ILE A 141 -15.32 -9.10 13.67
N ALA A 142 -14.26 -8.62 13.03
CA ALA A 142 -13.22 -7.86 13.72
C ALA A 142 -13.72 -6.50 14.22
N SER A 143 -14.71 -5.90 13.56
CA SER A 143 -15.35 -4.67 14.05
C SER A 143 -16.27 -4.92 15.24
N LYS A 144 -17.00 -6.05 15.27
CA LYS A 144 -17.94 -6.37 16.36
C LYS A 144 -17.24 -6.95 17.59
N TYR A 145 -16.16 -7.70 17.38
CA TYR A 145 -15.37 -8.36 18.40
C TYR A 145 -13.89 -8.01 18.23
N PRO A 146 -13.49 -6.76 18.54
CA PRO A 146 -12.13 -6.29 18.34
C PRO A 146 -11.17 -6.97 19.32
N ARG A 147 -10.44 -7.96 18.83
CA ARG A 147 -9.29 -8.58 19.50
C ARG A 147 -8.10 -8.53 18.56
N ARG A 148 -6.90 -8.66 19.12
CA ARG A 148 -5.65 -8.61 18.34
C ARG A 148 -5.66 -9.65 17.20
N GLU A 149 -6.14 -10.85 17.49
CA GLU A 149 -6.17 -11.98 16.57
C GLU A 149 -7.27 -11.82 15.51
N THR A 150 -8.45 -11.29 15.87
CA THR A 150 -9.52 -11.03 14.90
C THR A 150 -9.16 -9.91 13.94
N LEU A 151 -8.46 -8.87 14.43
CA LEU A 151 -7.91 -7.82 13.59
C LEU A 151 -6.83 -8.35 12.64
N ILE A 152 -6.00 -9.28 13.11
CA ILE A 152 -5.00 -9.98 12.28
C ILE A 152 -5.69 -10.82 11.20
N GLY A 153 -6.69 -11.63 11.57
CA GLY A 153 -7.41 -12.45 10.59
C GLY A 153 -8.06 -11.59 9.51
N ARG A 154 -8.67 -10.46 9.88
CA ARG A 154 -9.20 -9.48 8.91
C ARG A 154 -8.15 -9.03 7.91
N LYS A 155 -6.93 -8.71 8.37
CA LYS A 155 -5.81 -8.29 7.50
C LYS A 155 -5.43 -9.39 6.52
N VAL A 156 -5.20 -10.60 7.03
CA VAL A 156 -4.78 -11.75 6.23
C VAL A 156 -5.85 -12.12 5.20
N GLY A 157 -7.10 -12.24 5.63
CA GLY A 157 -8.24 -12.52 4.76
C GLY A 157 -8.38 -11.52 3.63
N SER A 158 -8.27 -10.23 3.96
CA SER A 158 -8.36 -9.16 2.97
C SER A 158 -7.21 -9.19 1.97
N LEU A 159 -5.98 -9.45 2.44
CA LEU A 159 -4.80 -9.59 1.57
C LEU A 159 -4.97 -10.76 0.59
N PHE A 160 -5.34 -11.94 1.08
CA PHE A 160 -5.50 -13.12 0.22
C PHE A 160 -6.64 -12.96 -0.76
N ALA A 161 -7.77 -12.36 -0.35
CA ALA A 161 -8.84 -12.03 -1.28
C ALA A 161 -8.39 -11.05 -2.35
N LEU A 162 -7.60 -10.04 -2.00
CA LEU A 162 -7.03 -9.10 -2.98
C LEU A 162 -6.10 -9.83 -3.95
N LEU A 163 -5.21 -10.70 -3.46
CA LEU A 163 -4.30 -11.49 -4.31
C LEU A 163 -5.07 -12.42 -5.26
N VAL A 164 -6.09 -13.13 -4.75
CA VAL A 164 -6.95 -14.00 -5.55
C VAL A 164 -7.69 -13.19 -6.61
N LEU A 165 -8.38 -12.12 -6.23
CA LEU A 165 -9.09 -11.26 -7.18
C LEU A 165 -8.13 -10.65 -8.21
N THR A 166 -6.90 -10.29 -7.81
CA THR A 166 -5.90 -9.73 -8.73
C THR A 166 -5.47 -10.76 -9.74
N SER A 167 -5.23 -11.99 -9.30
CA SER A 167 -4.92 -13.10 -10.21
C SER A 167 -6.08 -13.38 -11.18
N ILE A 168 -7.33 -13.41 -10.70
CA ILE A 168 -8.50 -13.70 -11.55
C ILE A 168 -8.70 -12.62 -12.61
N VAL A 169 -8.63 -11.34 -12.22
CA VAL A 169 -8.97 -10.21 -13.09
C VAL A 169 -7.85 -9.86 -14.07
N PHE A 170 -6.59 -9.96 -13.66
CA PHE A 170 -5.45 -9.55 -14.50
C PHE A 170 -4.77 -10.71 -15.23
N LEU A 171 -4.97 -11.96 -14.81
CA LEU A 171 -4.39 -13.15 -15.49
C LEU A 171 -5.44 -13.98 -16.25
N SER A 172 -6.61 -13.40 -16.53
CA SER A 172 -7.61 -13.97 -17.44
C SER A 172 -8.20 -15.33 -17.02
N GLY A 173 -8.46 -15.55 -15.73
CA GLY A 173 -9.28 -16.69 -15.29
C GLY A 173 -9.06 -17.16 -13.86
N SER A 174 -10.07 -17.85 -13.32
CA SER A 174 -10.05 -18.47 -11.97
C SER A 174 -9.17 -19.71 -11.86
N THR A 175 -8.69 -20.23 -12.98
CA THR A 175 -7.89 -21.45 -13.07
C THR A 175 -6.42 -21.18 -13.33
N THR A 176 -5.97 -19.92 -13.25
CA THR A 176 -4.54 -19.62 -13.44
C THR A 176 -3.73 -20.28 -12.32
N THR A 177 -2.53 -20.73 -12.66
CA THR A 177 -1.61 -21.38 -11.70
C THR A 177 -1.37 -20.49 -10.48
N LEU A 178 -1.31 -19.16 -10.68
CA LEU A 178 -1.17 -18.22 -9.57
C LEU A 178 -2.41 -18.21 -8.65
N THR A 179 -3.62 -18.16 -9.21
CA THR A 179 -4.86 -18.22 -8.42
C THR A 179 -4.90 -19.51 -7.59
N LEU A 180 -4.52 -20.64 -8.17
CA LEU A 180 -4.47 -21.93 -7.48
C LEU A 180 -3.43 -21.95 -6.36
N ILE A 181 -2.21 -21.47 -6.62
CA ILE A 181 -1.15 -21.38 -5.59
C ILE A 181 -1.59 -20.50 -4.44
N VAL A 182 -2.13 -19.30 -4.72
CA VAL A 182 -2.62 -18.38 -3.69
C VAL A 182 -3.76 -18.99 -2.89
N THR A 183 -4.70 -19.67 -3.57
CA THR A 183 -5.84 -20.32 -2.91
C THR A 183 -5.40 -21.50 -2.03
N LEU A 184 -4.47 -22.33 -2.50
CA LEU A 184 -3.91 -23.44 -1.71
C LEU A 184 -3.11 -22.94 -0.51
N ALA A 185 -2.28 -21.92 -0.71
CA ALA A 185 -1.56 -21.27 0.39
C ALA A 185 -2.54 -20.70 1.43
N TYR A 186 -3.64 -20.12 0.98
CA TYR A 186 -4.66 -19.57 1.86
C TYR A 186 -5.42 -20.64 2.65
N ILE A 187 -5.83 -21.73 1.99
CA ILE A 187 -6.47 -22.87 2.65
C ILE A 187 -5.51 -23.48 3.68
N GLY A 188 -4.25 -23.70 3.29
CA GLY A 188 -3.21 -24.21 4.19
C GLY A 188 -3.04 -23.32 5.42
N LEU A 189 -3.08 -22.00 5.24
CA LEU A 189 -3.01 -21.02 6.32
C LEU A 189 -4.23 -21.09 7.26
N ILE A 190 -5.46 -21.16 6.73
CA ILE A 190 -6.67 -21.29 7.56
C ILE A 190 -6.62 -22.59 8.36
N VAL A 191 -6.29 -23.71 7.69
CA VAL A 191 -6.20 -25.02 8.34
C VAL A 191 -5.14 -25.01 9.44
N ALA A 192 -3.94 -24.49 9.16
CA ALA A 192 -2.88 -24.40 10.15
C ALA A 192 -3.27 -23.50 11.34
N THR A 193 -3.97 -22.39 11.09
CA THR A 193 -4.49 -21.51 12.14
C THR A 193 -5.56 -22.21 12.99
N ALA A 194 -6.46 -22.97 12.37
CA ALA A 194 -7.47 -23.75 13.08
C ALA A 194 -6.86 -24.86 13.94
N VAL A 195 -5.88 -25.59 13.39
CA VAL A 195 -5.13 -26.64 14.11
C VAL A 195 -4.32 -26.05 15.27
N GLN A 196 -3.82 -24.82 15.15
CA GLN A 196 -3.16 -24.13 16.24
C GLN A 196 -4.12 -23.67 17.34
N LEU A 197 -5.28 -23.13 16.97
CA LEU A 197 -6.28 -22.65 17.94
C LEU A 197 -6.91 -23.80 18.73
N PHE A 198 -7.28 -24.89 18.06
CA PHE A 198 -7.99 -26.01 18.69
C PHE A 198 -7.09 -27.19 19.08
N GLY A 199 -5.91 -27.31 18.47
CA GLY A 199 -4.97 -28.41 18.71
C GLY A 199 -3.70 -27.99 19.45
N ALA A 200 -3.62 -26.76 19.97
CA ALA A 200 -2.47 -26.20 20.69
C ALA A 200 -1.11 -26.40 19.96
N SER A 201 -1.12 -26.42 18.63
CA SER A 201 0.05 -26.74 17.82
C SER A 201 1.00 -25.53 17.61
N ARG A 202 2.28 -25.80 17.36
CA ARG A 202 3.36 -24.80 17.29
C ARG A 202 3.58 -24.20 15.88
N PHE A 203 2.62 -24.35 14.97
CA PHE A 203 2.90 -24.22 13.53
C PHE A 203 3.00 -22.77 13.01
N LEU A 204 2.23 -21.79 13.53
CA LEU A 204 2.23 -20.40 13.02
C LEU A 204 2.08 -19.33 14.11
N ASP A 205 3.14 -18.61 14.48
CA ASP A 205 2.98 -17.50 15.43
C ASP A 205 2.23 -16.30 14.79
N PHE A 206 1.23 -15.77 15.49
CA PHE A 206 0.52 -14.54 15.11
C PHE A 206 1.45 -13.32 14.99
N SER A 207 2.67 -13.40 15.54
CA SER A 207 3.71 -12.39 15.34
C SER A 207 4.07 -12.18 13.87
N PHE A 208 4.07 -13.23 13.04
CA PHE A 208 4.34 -13.10 11.61
C PHE A 208 3.30 -12.23 10.91
N TYR A 209 2.02 -12.40 11.26
CA TYR A 209 0.94 -11.63 10.65
C TYR A 209 0.93 -10.14 11.04
N ARG A 210 1.68 -9.74 12.08
CA ARG A 210 1.87 -8.31 12.39
C ARG A 210 2.62 -7.57 11.29
N LEU A 211 3.41 -8.29 10.49
CA LEU A 211 4.14 -7.72 9.36
C LEU A 211 3.21 -7.34 8.19
N ILE A 212 1.98 -7.85 8.17
CA ILE A 212 0.99 -7.48 7.15
C ILE A 212 0.43 -6.09 7.49
N PRO A 213 0.64 -5.09 6.62
CA PRO A 213 0.24 -3.73 6.92
C PRO A 213 -1.30 -3.60 6.99
N THR A 214 -1.81 -2.73 7.88
CA THR A 214 -3.20 -2.25 7.78
C THR A 214 -3.40 -1.42 6.50
N TYR A 215 -4.65 -1.18 6.11
CA TYR A 215 -4.92 -0.24 5.02
C TYR A 215 -4.40 1.17 5.33
N ALA A 216 -4.58 1.66 6.56
CA ALA A 216 -4.03 2.94 7.00
C ALA A 216 -2.49 2.98 6.95
N GLU A 217 -1.80 1.90 7.34
CA GLU A 217 -0.35 1.78 7.21
C GLU A 217 0.08 1.76 5.73
N LEU A 218 -0.61 0.99 4.89
CA LEU A 218 -0.34 0.90 3.45
C LEU A 218 -0.54 2.26 2.76
N GLU A 219 -1.65 2.94 3.04
CA GLU A 219 -1.95 4.29 2.54
C GLU A 219 -0.88 5.28 3.00
N SER A 220 -0.49 5.22 4.27
CA SER A 220 0.58 6.08 4.82
C SER A 220 1.91 5.81 4.13
N HIS A 221 2.24 4.56 3.82
CA HIS A 221 3.43 4.21 3.03
C HIS A 221 3.35 4.75 1.60
N ILE A 222 2.21 4.60 0.91
CA ILE A 222 2.02 5.11 -0.45
C ILE A 222 2.18 6.63 -0.48
N GLN A 223 1.46 7.34 0.38
CA GLN A 223 1.52 8.81 0.46
C GLN A 223 2.93 9.31 0.80
N THR A 224 3.56 8.70 1.81
CA THR A 224 4.94 9.08 2.20
C THR A 224 5.91 8.83 1.06
N SER A 225 5.74 7.72 0.32
CA SER A 225 6.59 7.40 -0.83
C SER A 225 6.41 8.39 -1.98
N LEU A 226 5.17 8.76 -2.32
CA LEU A 226 4.88 9.77 -3.34
C LEU A 226 5.49 11.14 -2.98
N MET A 227 5.33 11.57 -1.72
CA MET A 227 5.94 12.81 -1.26
C MET A 227 7.47 12.73 -1.19
N SER A 228 8.03 11.55 -0.92
CA SER A 228 9.48 11.32 -0.93
C SER A 228 10.05 11.35 -2.34
N ILE A 229 9.31 10.87 -3.35
CA ILE A 229 9.68 11.04 -4.77
C ILE A 229 9.67 12.53 -5.16
N TYR A 230 8.66 13.28 -4.71
CA TYR A 230 8.63 14.73 -4.93
C TYR A 230 9.82 15.44 -4.25
N ASP A 231 10.10 15.11 -2.99
CA ASP A 231 11.25 15.67 -2.26
C ASP A 231 12.57 15.27 -2.90
N PHE A 232 12.69 14.04 -3.40
CA PHE A 232 13.82 13.58 -4.18
C PHE A 232 14.05 14.48 -5.40
N CYS A 233 13.02 14.72 -6.22
CA CYS A 233 13.13 15.63 -7.36
C CYS A 233 13.56 17.02 -6.91
N ARG A 234 12.93 17.56 -5.86
CA ARG A 234 13.29 18.88 -5.32
C ARG A 234 14.74 18.97 -4.84
N ILE A 235 15.25 17.95 -4.16
CA ILE A 235 16.64 17.88 -3.69
C ILE A 235 17.60 17.72 -4.86
N ALA A 236 17.28 16.85 -5.82
CA ALA A 236 18.06 16.65 -7.04
C ALA A 236 18.27 17.96 -7.82
N PHE A 237 17.29 18.86 -7.77
CA PHE A 237 17.34 20.19 -8.39
C PHE A 237 17.76 21.34 -7.44
N GLY A 238 18.33 21.05 -6.26
CA GLY A 238 18.98 22.05 -5.40
C GLY A 238 18.19 22.53 -4.18
N GLY A 239 17.08 21.88 -3.81
CA GLY A 239 16.33 22.18 -2.60
C GLY A 239 17.07 21.80 -1.30
N VAL A 240 16.96 22.65 -0.27
CA VAL A 240 17.83 22.64 0.92
C VAL A 240 17.38 21.70 2.05
N LYS A 241 16.13 21.20 2.05
CA LYS A 241 15.65 20.25 3.07
C LYS A 241 14.73 19.17 2.52
N GLY A 242 15.08 17.90 2.76
CA GLY A 242 14.13 16.78 2.77
C GLY A 242 13.63 16.55 4.18
N VAL A 243 12.33 16.33 4.37
CA VAL A 243 11.81 15.82 5.64
C VAL A 243 12.11 14.33 5.67
N ASP A 244 12.57 13.82 6.82
CA ASP A 244 12.83 12.40 7.02
C ASP A 244 11.56 11.54 6.78
N TYR A 245 11.70 10.45 6.03
CA TYR A 245 10.59 9.56 5.66
C TYR A 245 9.87 9.04 6.90
N GLN A 246 10.62 8.64 7.93
CA GLN A 246 10.03 8.05 9.13
C GLN A 246 9.20 9.08 9.90
N THR A 247 9.72 10.30 10.03
CA THR A 247 9.00 11.42 10.65
C THR A 247 7.68 11.69 9.92
N ARG A 248 7.72 11.75 8.58
CA ARG A 248 6.53 12.00 7.75
C ARG A 248 5.55 10.83 7.77
N TYR A 249 6.05 9.60 7.68
CA TYR A 249 5.23 8.40 7.80
C TYR A 249 4.50 8.38 9.13
N THR A 250 5.19 8.66 10.23
CA THR A 250 4.59 8.66 11.58
C THR A 250 3.52 9.73 11.69
N GLN A 251 3.74 10.92 11.13
CA GLN A 251 2.76 12.01 11.11
C GLN A 251 1.53 11.67 10.25
N ILE A 252 1.73 11.08 9.07
CA ILE A 252 0.64 10.65 8.18
C ILE A 252 -0.14 9.50 8.82
N LEU A 253 0.55 8.52 9.39
CA LEU A 253 -0.05 7.39 10.09
C LEU A 253 -0.87 7.85 11.29
N SER A 254 -0.36 8.80 12.10
CA SER A 254 -1.13 9.36 13.21
C SER A 254 -2.40 10.01 12.69
N ASN A 255 -2.32 10.80 11.63
CA ASN A 255 -3.49 11.48 11.04
C ASN A 255 -4.52 10.49 10.46
N ASN A 256 -4.06 9.39 9.86
CA ASN A 256 -4.91 8.35 9.26
C ASN A 256 -5.53 7.41 10.31
N THR A 257 -4.98 7.36 11.53
CA THR A 257 -5.47 6.48 12.61
C THR A 257 -6.31 7.19 13.67
N VAL A 258 -6.34 8.54 13.67
CA VAL A 258 -7.21 9.29 14.60
C VAL A 258 -8.68 8.93 14.38
N ILE A 259 -9.32 8.43 15.44
CA ILE A 259 -10.76 8.22 15.52
C ILE A 259 -11.42 9.58 15.78
N LYS A 260 -12.31 10.00 14.88
CA LYS A 260 -13.14 11.19 15.06
C LYS A 260 -14.58 10.74 15.25
N SER A 261 -15.12 10.89 16.47
CA SER A 261 -16.55 10.65 16.71
C SER A 261 -17.38 11.76 16.08
N SER A 262 -18.54 11.42 15.52
CA SER A 262 -19.48 12.46 15.07
C SER A 262 -20.20 13.08 16.26
N THR A 263 -20.36 14.40 16.23
CA THR A 263 -21.18 15.14 17.19
C THR A 263 -22.56 15.50 16.64
N VAL A 264 -22.77 15.38 15.33
CA VAL A 264 -24.00 15.80 14.63
C VAL A 264 -24.73 14.58 14.09
N PRO A 265 -26.04 14.39 14.38
CA PRO A 265 -26.82 13.35 13.71
C PRO A 265 -26.93 13.67 12.22
N TYR A 266 -26.30 12.86 11.38
CA TYR A 266 -26.31 13.02 9.92
C TYR A 266 -27.70 12.76 9.33
N PHE A 267 -28.07 13.57 8.33
CA PHE A 267 -29.39 13.56 7.69
C PHE A 267 -29.67 12.28 6.86
N ALA A 268 -28.64 11.55 6.45
CA ALA A 268 -28.80 10.29 5.73
C ALA A 268 -28.25 9.13 6.56
N PRO A 269 -28.88 7.95 6.55
CA PRO A 269 -28.28 6.78 7.15
C PRO A 269 -26.88 6.53 6.57
N ILE A 270 -25.90 6.38 7.45
CA ILE A 270 -24.48 6.26 7.09
C ILE A 270 -24.21 5.10 6.09
N TRP A 271 -25.05 4.06 6.09
CA TRP A 271 -24.96 2.95 5.14
C TRP A 271 -25.21 3.35 3.69
N ILE A 272 -25.92 4.47 3.44
CA ILE A 272 -26.14 5.01 2.10
C ILE A 272 -24.81 5.35 1.43
N VAL A 273 -23.81 5.83 2.19
CA VAL A 273 -22.45 6.18 1.72
C VAL A 273 -21.73 4.98 1.09
N GLY A 274 -22.07 3.76 1.52
CA GLY A 274 -21.54 2.52 0.97
C GLY A 274 -22.23 2.06 -0.31
N LEU A 275 -23.30 2.72 -0.77
CA LEU A 275 -24.04 2.30 -1.97
C LEU A 275 -23.69 3.23 -3.14
N PRO A 276 -22.93 2.75 -4.15
CA PRO A 276 -22.36 3.60 -5.19
C PRO A 276 -23.37 4.58 -5.82
N VAL A 277 -24.56 4.14 -6.22
CA VAL A 277 -25.54 5.03 -6.86
C VAL A 277 -26.28 5.91 -5.85
N ALA A 278 -26.60 5.39 -4.67
CA ALA A 278 -27.34 6.14 -3.65
C ALA A 278 -26.50 7.28 -3.03
N ASN A 279 -25.18 7.22 -3.15
CA ASN A 279 -24.25 8.27 -2.72
C ASN A 279 -24.51 9.63 -3.35
N ILE A 280 -25.06 9.69 -4.56
CA ILE A 280 -25.33 10.96 -5.25
C ILE A 280 -26.29 11.83 -4.42
N ILE A 281 -27.19 11.22 -3.65
CA ILE A 281 -28.13 11.90 -2.76
C ILE A 281 -27.40 12.70 -1.67
N THR A 282 -26.17 12.29 -1.31
CA THR A 282 -25.36 12.97 -0.30
C THR A 282 -24.57 14.16 -0.84
N LEU A 283 -24.51 14.35 -2.16
CA LEU A 283 -23.73 15.44 -2.79
C LEU A 283 -24.08 16.84 -2.25
N PRO A 284 -25.36 17.24 -2.09
CA PRO A 284 -25.71 18.58 -1.59
C PRO A 284 -25.15 18.90 -0.19
N SER A 285 -24.88 17.88 0.62
CA SER A 285 -24.38 18.05 1.98
C SER A 285 -22.95 18.61 2.05
N LEU A 286 -22.14 18.46 0.98
CA LEU A 286 -20.79 19.03 0.91
C LEU A 286 -20.75 20.56 1.01
N TRP A 287 -21.84 21.23 0.65
CA TRP A 287 -21.95 22.69 0.70
C TRP A 287 -22.54 23.22 2.00
N GLN A 288 -22.95 22.35 2.93
CA GLN A 288 -23.55 22.76 4.20
C GLN A 288 -22.52 22.68 5.34
N SER A 289 -22.38 23.77 6.09
CA SER A 289 -21.40 23.88 7.19
C SER A 289 -21.58 22.81 8.27
N GLN A 290 -22.83 22.47 8.57
CA GLN A 290 -23.22 21.45 9.57
C GLN A 290 -22.74 20.03 9.24
N TYR A 291 -22.41 19.73 7.98
CA TYR A 291 -22.00 18.39 7.55
C TYR A 291 -20.52 18.28 7.19
N ARG A 292 -19.71 19.30 7.52
CA ARG A 292 -18.27 19.29 7.25
C ARG A 292 -17.54 18.11 7.87
N GLU A 293 -17.98 17.62 9.04
CA GLU A 293 -17.41 16.44 9.69
C GLU A 293 -17.53 15.17 8.84
N TYR A 294 -18.53 15.10 7.96
CA TYR A 294 -18.81 13.96 7.08
C TYR A 294 -18.17 14.08 5.69
N THR A 295 -17.46 15.17 5.41
CA THR A 295 -16.80 15.41 4.11
C THR A 295 -15.93 14.23 3.65
N PRO A 296 -15.07 13.62 4.49
CA PRO A 296 -14.25 12.48 4.08
C PRO A 296 -15.10 11.29 3.61
N PHE A 297 -16.25 11.07 4.24
CA PHE A 297 -17.16 9.99 3.88
C PHE A 297 -17.87 10.23 2.57
N ILE A 298 -18.42 11.43 2.41
CA ILE A 298 -19.15 11.79 1.19
C ILE A 298 -18.20 11.70 -0.02
N LEU A 299 -16.95 12.18 0.12
CA LEU A 299 -15.94 12.07 -0.93
C LEU A 299 -15.61 10.61 -1.29
N GLN A 300 -15.45 9.74 -0.30
CA GLN A 300 -15.21 8.31 -0.55
C GLN A 300 -16.41 7.62 -1.21
N GLY A 301 -17.63 7.99 -0.79
CA GLY A 301 -18.86 7.53 -1.42
C GLY A 301 -18.95 7.95 -2.89
N LEU A 302 -18.65 9.22 -3.20
CA LEU A 302 -18.65 9.71 -4.58
C LEU A 302 -17.56 9.05 -5.44
N ALA A 303 -16.37 8.82 -4.87
CA ALA A 303 -15.33 8.06 -5.55
C ALA A 303 -15.77 6.64 -5.86
N LEU A 304 -16.45 5.98 -4.92
CA LEU A 304 -17.04 4.66 -5.12
C LEU A 304 -18.06 4.65 -6.26
N THR A 305 -18.94 5.67 -6.32
CA THR A 305 -19.90 5.88 -7.43
C THR A 305 -19.18 5.94 -8.77
N LEU A 306 -18.15 6.78 -8.85
CA LEU A 306 -17.40 7.00 -10.09
C LEU A 306 -16.72 5.72 -10.56
N ILE A 307 -16.06 4.99 -9.66
CA ILE A 307 -15.41 3.72 -9.98
C ILE A 307 -16.45 2.69 -10.46
N THR A 308 -17.62 2.64 -9.83
CA THR A 308 -18.70 1.73 -10.24
C THR A 308 -19.19 2.05 -11.65
N ILE A 309 -19.46 3.32 -11.95
CA ILE A 309 -19.86 3.77 -13.29
C ILE A 309 -18.79 3.37 -14.32
N LEU A 310 -17.51 3.57 -13.99
CA LEU A 310 -16.40 3.24 -14.88
C LEU A 310 -16.31 1.73 -15.14
N ILE A 311 -16.49 0.89 -14.11
CA ILE A 311 -16.52 -0.58 -14.26
C ILE A 311 -17.69 -1.00 -15.14
N VAL A 312 -18.90 -0.49 -14.88
CA VAL A 312 -20.09 -0.83 -15.67
C VAL A 312 -19.92 -0.41 -17.12
N TRP A 313 -19.38 0.79 -17.36
CA TRP A 313 -19.17 1.31 -18.71
C TRP A 313 -18.10 0.54 -19.49
N THR A 314 -17.00 0.13 -18.84
CA THR A 314 -15.87 -0.54 -19.52
C THR A 314 -16.00 -2.06 -19.61
N ARG A 315 -16.70 -2.70 -18.66
CA ARG A 315 -16.73 -4.17 -18.52
C ARG A 315 -18.14 -4.75 -18.30
N GLY A 316 -19.16 -3.92 -18.18
CA GLY A 316 -20.53 -4.33 -17.92
C GLY A 316 -20.83 -4.63 -16.44
N LEU A 317 -22.13 -4.74 -16.11
CA LEU A 317 -22.63 -4.91 -14.74
C LEU A 317 -22.17 -6.23 -14.08
N ALA A 318 -22.01 -7.29 -14.88
CA ALA A 318 -21.62 -8.62 -14.41
C ALA A 318 -20.10 -8.81 -14.26
N SER A 319 -19.32 -7.73 -14.37
CA SER A 319 -17.86 -7.80 -14.27
C SER A 319 -17.41 -8.26 -12.88
N GLN A 320 -16.48 -9.22 -12.85
CA GLN A 320 -15.82 -9.66 -11.62
C GLN A 320 -15.03 -8.53 -10.94
N MET A 321 -14.72 -7.44 -11.66
CA MET A 321 -14.14 -6.22 -11.07
C MET A 321 -15.06 -5.59 -10.02
N GLY A 322 -16.38 -5.80 -10.09
CA GLY A 322 -17.32 -5.35 -9.08
C GLY A 322 -17.05 -5.92 -7.68
N LEU A 323 -16.41 -7.10 -7.59
CA LEU A 323 -16.06 -7.72 -6.31
C LEU A 323 -15.03 -6.91 -5.52
N TYR A 324 -14.17 -6.12 -6.18
CA TYR A 324 -13.25 -5.22 -5.48
C TYR A 324 -13.96 -4.12 -4.73
N LEU A 325 -15.14 -3.71 -5.19
CA LEU A 325 -15.92 -2.65 -4.55
C LEU A 325 -16.44 -3.10 -3.18
N LEU A 326 -16.55 -4.40 -2.92
CA LEU A 326 -16.96 -4.91 -1.60
C LEU A 326 -15.99 -4.49 -0.48
N PHE A 327 -14.70 -4.28 -0.77
CA PHE A 327 -13.72 -3.78 0.20
C PHE A 327 -14.11 -2.39 0.71
N PRO A 328 -14.14 -1.34 -0.14
CA PRO A 328 -14.55 -0.04 0.32
C PRO A 328 -15.99 0.00 0.81
N ILE A 329 -16.93 -0.73 0.20
CA ILE A 329 -18.33 -0.74 0.62
C ILE A 329 -18.47 -1.22 2.07
N LEU A 330 -17.90 -2.38 2.39
CA LEU A 330 -18.03 -2.96 3.73
C LEU A 330 -17.25 -2.17 4.77
N THR A 331 -16.04 -1.71 4.43
CA THR A 331 -15.26 -0.83 5.31
C THR A 331 -16.03 0.46 5.61
N LEU A 332 -16.61 1.10 4.59
CA LEU A 332 -17.44 2.29 4.76
C LEU A 332 -18.66 1.97 5.62
N ILE A 333 -19.45 0.95 5.35
CA ILE A 333 -20.69 0.67 6.12
C ILE A 333 -20.41 0.33 7.59
N VAL A 334 -19.32 -0.39 7.86
CA VAL A 334 -19.02 -0.92 9.19
C VAL A 334 -18.31 0.12 10.05
N GLU A 335 -17.23 0.73 9.56
CA GLU A 335 -16.36 1.59 10.38
C GLU A 335 -16.88 3.02 10.52
N SER A 336 -17.72 3.47 9.59
CA SER A 336 -18.31 4.82 9.63
C SER A 336 -19.30 5.07 10.76
N ARG A 337 -19.79 4.00 11.39
CA ARG A 337 -20.67 4.11 12.56
C ARG A 337 -19.93 4.69 13.76
N THR A 338 -18.61 4.55 13.81
CA THR A 338 -17.79 4.90 14.99
C THR A 338 -16.71 5.94 14.68
N ASN A 339 -16.31 6.12 13.42
CA ASN A 339 -15.24 7.03 13.03
C ASN A 339 -15.60 7.84 11.76
N THR A 340 -15.64 9.17 11.82
CA THR A 340 -15.86 10.06 10.66
C THR A 340 -14.65 10.21 9.74
N ASN A 341 -13.49 9.73 10.19
CA ASN A 341 -12.22 9.74 9.46
C ASN A 341 -11.83 8.35 8.92
N THR A 342 -12.79 7.45 8.73
CA THR A 342 -12.51 6.13 8.13
C THR A 342 -11.87 6.29 6.76
N ARG A 343 -10.86 5.48 6.50
CA ARG A 343 -10.13 5.42 5.23
C ARG A 343 -10.39 4.07 4.59
N ALA A 344 -11.23 4.05 3.57
CA ALA A 344 -11.60 2.84 2.86
C ALA A 344 -10.67 2.57 1.65
N PRO A 345 -10.39 1.29 1.35
CA PRO A 345 -9.57 0.90 0.21
C PRO A 345 -9.94 1.56 -1.11
N ILE A 346 -8.94 2.13 -1.80
CA ILE A 346 -9.04 2.76 -3.13
C ILE A 346 -9.80 4.10 -3.12
N THR A 347 -10.90 4.22 -2.36
CA THR A 347 -11.74 5.42 -2.33
C THR A 347 -11.15 6.54 -1.48
N SER A 348 -10.28 6.23 -0.52
CA SER A 348 -9.64 7.24 0.35
C SER A 348 -8.77 8.24 -0.41
N ILE A 349 -8.32 7.90 -1.62
CA ILE A 349 -7.60 8.81 -2.53
C ILE A 349 -8.38 10.10 -2.79
N ALA A 350 -9.72 10.03 -2.84
CA ALA A 350 -10.55 11.22 -3.03
C ALA A 350 -10.44 12.21 -1.86
N VAL A 351 -10.28 11.70 -0.64
CA VAL A 351 -10.03 12.52 0.56
C VAL A 351 -8.68 13.19 0.47
N ASP A 352 -7.66 12.47 -0.01
CA ASP A 352 -6.32 13.01 -0.19
C ASP A 352 -6.27 14.11 -1.24
N LEU A 353 -6.88 13.88 -2.41
CA LEU A 353 -6.99 14.88 -3.47
C LEU A 353 -7.70 16.13 -2.98
N TYR A 354 -8.77 15.98 -2.20
CA TYR A 354 -9.47 17.11 -1.58
C TYR A 354 -8.60 17.83 -0.54
N SER A 355 -7.85 17.11 0.28
CA SER A 355 -6.93 17.70 1.26
C SER A 355 -5.81 18.50 0.58
N LEU A 356 -5.25 17.98 -0.52
CA LEU A 356 -4.25 18.69 -1.32
C LEU A 356 -4.83 19.94 -1.98
N PHE A 357 -6.05 19.85 -2.52
CA PHE A 357 -6.74 20.99 -3.11
C PHE A 357 -7.01 22.10 -2.08
N THR A 358 -7.49 21.73 -0.89
CA THR A 358 -7.77 22.69 0.19
C THR A 358 -6.50 23.35 0.73
N LEU A 359 -5.42 22.58 0.94
CA LEU A 359 -4.10 23.12 1.30
C LEU A 359 -3.55 24.05 0.21
N GLY A 360 -3.67 23.66 -1.07
CA GLY A 360 -3.28 24.49 -2.20
C GLY A 360 -4.04 25.81 -2.23
N LYS A 361 -5.36 25.78 -2.00
CA LYS A 361 -6.20 26.97 -1.93
C LYS A 361 -5.81 27.88 -0.76
N GLN A 362 -5.52 27.30 0.42
CA GLN A 362 -5.04 28.06 1.57
C GLN A 362 -3.73 28.76 1.27
N LYS A 363 -2.73 28.06 0.73
CA LYS A 363 -1.45 28.67 0.31
C LYS A 363 -1.62 29.76 -0.73
N ILE A 364 -2.47 29.55 -1.75
CA ILE A 364 -2.76 30.58 -2.76
C ILE A 364 -3.41 31.80 -2.11
N THR A 365 -4.27 31.60 -1.13
CA THR A 365 -4.93 32.69 -0.39
C THR A 365 -3.91 33.44 0.47
N GLU A 366 -3.04 32.71 1.16
CA GLU A 366 -1.94 33.26 1.97
C GLU A 366 -0.96 34.08 1.12
N ILE A 367 -0.58 33.59 -0.07
CA ILE A 367 0.26 34.31 -1.03
C ILE A 367 -0.45 35.59 -1.53
N LYS A 368 -1.76 35.53 -1.76
CA LYS A 368 -2.56 36.69 -2.16
C LYS A 368 -2.72 37.73 -1.05
N THR A 369 -2.80 37.31 0.22
CA THR A 369 -2.92 38.22 1.36
C THR A 369 -1.60 38.78 1.85
N ASN A 370 -0.51 38.01 1.74
CA ASN A 370 0.79 38.39 2.31
C ASN A 370 1.74 39.05 1.29
N GLY A 371 1.39 39.10 0.01
CA GLY A 371 2.15 39.81 -1.03
C GLY A 371 3.56 39.24 -1.24
N GLU A 372 3.67 38.37 -2.25
CA GLU A 372 4.93 37.78 -2.75
C GLU A 372 5.69 36.89 -1.75
N GLU A 373 5.81 35.61 -2.11
CA GLU A 373 6.93 34.80 -1.65
C GLU A 373 8.20 35.50 -2.19
N LYS A 374 8.92 36.26 -1.35
CA LYS A 374 10.28 36.71 -1.68
C LYS A 374 11.13 35.47 -1.87
N VAL A 375 11.15 34.95 -3.10
CA VAL A 375 12.16 34.00 -3.53
C VAL A 375 13.45 34.81 -3.65
N GLY A 376 14.15 34.95 -2.53
CA GLY A 376 15.45 35.57 -2.47
C GLY A 376 16.47 34.69 -3.17
N TYR A 377 16.59 34.82 -4.49
CA TYR A 377 17.83 34.44 -5.17
C TYR A 377 18.81 35.61 -5.02
N SER A 378 19.60 35.56 -3.94
CA SER A 378 20.83 36.33 -3.87
C SER A 378 21.84 35.65 -4.78
N TYR A 379 22.04 36.18 -5.99
CA TYR A 379 23.25 35.89 -6.74
C TYR A 379 24.31 36.89 -6.26
N GLU A 380 25.31 36.41 -5.52
CA GLU A 380 26.58 37.12 -5.42
C GLU A 380 27.24 37.03 -6.80
N VAL A 381 27.21 38.14 -7.53
CA VAL A 381 28.09 38.34 -8.68
C VAL A 381 29.40 38.86 -8.10
N ASN A 382 30.41 38.00 -8.04
CA ASN A 382 31.79 38.45 -7.84
C ASN A 382 32.26 39.06 -9.16
N GLU A 383 32.53 40.37 -9.16
CA GLU A 383 33.33 41.05 -10.18
C GLU A 383 34.82 40.68 -10.09
#